data_AF-A0A1C6KQP2-F1
#
_entry.id   AF-A0A1C6KQP2-F1
#
_cell.length_a   1.000
_cell.length_b   1.000
_cell.length_c   1.000
_cell.angle_alpha   90.00
_cell.angle_beta   90.00
_cell.angle_gamma   90.00
#
_symmetry.space_group_name_H-M   'P 1'
#
loop_
_entity.id
_entity.type
_entity.pdbx_description
1 polymer ?
#
loop_
_entity_poly.entity_id
_entity_poly.type
_entity_poly.pdbx_seq_one_letter_code
_entity_poly.pdbx_strand_id
1 'polypeptide(L)'
;MIINDREYVLPELDFNAMCQLEDMGIALTDMDKKVLTTVRGFLALAMNGDDQRAGKELEAHLSKGGSLDQMLQEINKAVEGSGFFRGLSQSTQKSNG
;
A
#
# COMPACT_ATOMS: atom_id res chain seq x y z
N MET A 1 2.54 -8.27 -5.82
CA MET A 1 1.12 -7.97 -6.12
C MET A 1 0.84 -8.24 -7.60
N ILE A 2 -0.19 -9.02 -7.94
CA ILE A 2 -0.52 -9.34 -9.35
C ILE A 2 -1.77 -8.57 -9.77
N ILE A 3 -1.67 -7.77 -10.82
CA ILE A 3 -2.78 -7.00 -11.40
C ILE A 3 -2.68 -7.09 -12.93
N ASN A 4 -3.77 -7.45 -13.60
CA ASN A 4 -3.82 -7.62 -15.07
C ASN A 4 -2.69 -8.53 -15.61
N ASP A 5 -2.46 -9.67 -14.96
CA ASP A 5 -1.39 -10.64 -15.28
C ASP A 5 0.04 -10.06 -15.21
N ARG A 6 0.21 -8.91 -14.56
CA ARG A 6 1.51 -8.27 -14.31
C ARG A 6 1.82 -8.28 -12.83
N GLU A 7 3.07 -8.59 -12.52
CA GLU A 7 3.60 -8.50 -11.17
C GLU A 7 4.12 -7.08 -10.91
N TYR A 8 3.63 -6.49 -9.83
CA TYR A 8 4.07 -5.23 -9.24
C TYR A 8 4.71 -5.54 -7.89
N VAL A 9 5.98 -5.15 -7.76
CA VAL A 9 6.78 -5.35 -6.55
C VAL A 9 6.70 -4.08 -5.71
N LEU A 10 6.14 -4.19 -4.51
CA LEU A 10 6.16 -3.09 -3.55
C LEU A 10 7.61 -2.84 -3.12
N PRO A 11 8.05 -1.57 -3.03
CA PRO A 11 9.35 -1.28 -2.45
C PRO A 11 9.35 -1.61 -0.95
N GLU A 12 10.53 -1.60 -0.34
CA GLU A 12 10.64 -1.65 1.11
C GLU A 12 9.85 -0.49 1.73
N LEU A 13 8.93 -0.80 2.65
CA LEU A 13 8.13 0.21 3.32
C LEU A 13 8.94 0.79 4.48
N ASP A 14 9.86 1.69 4.17
CA ASP A 14 10.61 2.49 5.13
C ASP A 14 9.91 3.83 5.41
N PHE A 15 10.55 4.72 6.16
CA PHE A 15 9.99 6.05 6.46
C PHE A 15 9.76 6.90 5.20
N ASN A 16 10.62 6.81 4.20
CA ASN A 16 10.49 7.60 2.97
C ASN A 16 9.34 7.09 2.10
N ALA A 17 9.15 5.77 2.03
CA ALA A 17 8.00 5.17 1.38
C ALA A 17 6.69 5.63 2.03
N MET A 18 6.67 5.79 3.36
CA MET A 18 5.52 6.36 4.06
C MET A 18 5.30 7.84 3.74
N CYS A 19 6.36 8.67 3.75
CA CYS A 19 6.25 10.07 3.33
C CYS A 19 5.73 10.20 1.91
N GLN A 20 6.19 9.35 0.99
CA GLN A 20 5.70 9.35 -0.39
C GLN A 20 4.21 8.98 -0.46
N LEU A 21 3.76 7.99 0.32
CA LEU A 21 2.33 7.66 0.42
C LEU A 21 1.51 8.84 0.98
N GLU A 22 2.04 9.55 1.97
CA GLU A 22 1.41 10.76 2.53
C GLU A 22 1.32 11.90 1.50
N ASP A 23 2.38 12.14 0.73
CA ASP A 23 2.38 13.11 -0.38
C ASP A 23 1.33 12.76 -1.46
N MET A 24 1.01 11.47 -1.60
CA MET A 24 -0.05 10.96 -2.46
C MET A 24 -1.45 11.01 -1.82
N GLY A 25 -1.57 11.55 -0.60
CA GLY A 25 -2.82 11.70 0.14
C GLY A 25 -3.23 10.47 0.96
N ILE A 26 -2.32 9.52 1.18
CA ILE A 26 -2.57 8.31 1.95
C ILE A 26 -1.97 8.46 3.34
N ALA A 27 -2.83 8.81 4.29
CA ALA A 27 -2.49 8.78 5.70
C ALA A 27 -2.52 7.34 6.22
N LEU A 28 -1.48 6.98 6.97
CA LEU A 28 -1.30 5.67 7.61
C LEU A 28 -2.48 5.31 8.55
N THR A 29 -3.07 6.33 9.18
CA THR A 29 -4.21 6.20 10.10
C THR A 29 -5.57 6.01 9.42
N ASP A 30 -5.64 6.21 8.10
CA ASP A 30 -6.88 6.16 7.32
C ASP A 30 -6.91 4.97 6.34
N MET A 31 -5.88 4.12 6.36
CA MET A 31 -5.71 3.05 5.37
C MET A 31 -6.87 2.04 5.36
N ASP A 32 -7.46 1.78 6.53
CA ASP A 32 -8.63 0.93 6.76
C ASP A 32 -9.95 1.57 6.30
N LYS A 33 -10.05 2.90 6.37
CA LYS A 33 -11.26 3.66 5.99
C LYS A 33 -11.30 4.00 4.51
N LYS A 34 -10.14 4.18 3.87
CA LYS A 34 -10.01 4.64 2.48
C LYS A 34 -9.42 3.57 1.56
N VAL A 35 -9.93 2.35 1.66
CA VAL A 35 -9.45 1.14 0.94
C VAL A 35 -9.07 1.40 -0.53
N LEU A 36 -9.93 2.06 -1.32
CA LEU A 36 -9.65 2.34 -2.73
C LEU A 36 -8.43 3.26 -2.93
N THR A 37 -8.32 4.29 -2.08
CA THR A 37 -7.19 5.23 -2.13
C THR A 37 -5.92 4.53 -1.67
N THR A 38 -6.00 3.72 -0.61
CA THR A 38 -4.90 2.91 -0.10
C THR A 38 -4.35 1.99 -1.18
N VAL A 39 -5.19 1.12 -1.76
CA VAL A 39 -4.74 0.18 -2.80
C VAL A 39 -4.13 0.92 -4.00
N ARG A 40 -4.75 2.03 -4.41
CA ARG A 40 -4.22 2.87 -5.50
C ARG A 40 -2.82 3.39 -5.21
N GLY A 41 -2.56 3.98 -4.05
CA GLY A 41 -1.22 4.53 -3.82
C GLY A 41 -0.17 3.48 -3.51
N PHE A 42 -0.52 2.34 -2.91
CA PHE A 42 0.44 1.23 -2.81
C PHE A 42 0.84 0.70 -4.19
N LEU A 43 -0.11 0.55 -5.11
CA LEU A 43 0.21 0.23 -6.50
C LEU A 43 1.05 1.33 -7.16
N ALA A 44 0.69 2.59 -6.95
CA ALA A 44 1.44 3.72 -7.50
C ALA A 44 2.87 3.80 -6.95
N LEU A 45 3.07 3.43 -5.69
CA LEU A 45 4.39 3.31 -5.07
C LEU A 45 5.26 2.25 -5.77
N ALA A 46 4.68 1.10 -6.13
CA ALA A 46 5.34 0.11 -6.99
C ALA A 46 5.59 0.59 -8.43
N MET A 47 5.00 1.72 -8.82
CA MET A 47 5.16 2.38 -10.12
C MET A 47 5.97 3.68 -10.03
N ASN A 48 6.80 3.87 -9.00
CA ASN A 48 7.58 5.09 -8.77
C ASN A 48 6.73 6.36 -8.63
N GLY A 49 5.56 6.26 -8.00
CA GLY A 49 4.68 7.38 -7.71
C GLY A 49 3.64 7.71 -8.78
N ASP A 50 3.48 6.89 -9.82
CA ASP A 50 2.51 7.13 -10.91
C ASP A 50 1.07 6.75 -10.51
N ASP A 51 0.40 7.67 -9.81
CA ASP A 51 -0.96 7.50 -9.28
C ASP A 51 -2.04 7.41 -10.36
N GLN A 52 -1.86 8.13 -11.47
CA GLN A 52 -2.76 8.12 -12.63
C GLN A 52 -2.73 6.75 -13.31
N ARG A 53 -1.55 6.21 -13.57
CA ARG A 53 -1.42 4.87 -14.17
C ARG A 53 -1.92 3.78 -13.24
N ALA A 54 -1.61 3.88 -11.94
CA ALA A 54 -2.14 2.94 -10.95
C ALA A 54 -3.68 2.90 -10.95
N GLY A 55 -4.33 4.06 -11.04
CA GLY A 55 -5.79 4.15 -11.18
C GLY A 55 -6.32 3.40 -12.40
N LYS A 56 -5.70 3.59 -13.57
CA LYS A 56 -6.11 2.92 -14.81
C LYS A 56 -5.92 1.40 -14.76
N GLU A 57 -4.82 0.93 -14.17
CA GLU A 57 -4.56 -0.50 -14.01
C GLU A 57 -5.59 -1.14 -13.07
N LEU A 58 -5.93 -0.47 -11.97
CA LEU A 58 -6.97 -0.92 -11.04
C LEU A 58 -8.36 -0.93 -11.67
N GLU A 59 -8.73 0.13 -12.38
CA GLU A 59 -10.01 0.20 -13.10
C GLU A 59 -10.13 -0.95 -14.10
N ALA A 60 -9.08 -1.18 -14.90
CA ALA A 60 -9.02 -2.28 -15.85
C ALA A 60 -9.14 -3.65 -15.15
N HIS A 61 -8.47 -3.83 -14.02
CA HIS A 61 -8.50 -5.09 -13.27
C HIS A 61 -9.89 -5.37 -12.70
N LEU A 62 -10.51 -4.39 -12.06
CA LEU A 62 -11.85 -4.51 -11.49
C LEU A 62 -12.91 -4.73 -12.58
N SER A 63 -12.80 -4.04 -13.72
CA SER A 63 -13.73 -4.21 -14.84
C SER A 63 -13.72 -5.62 -15.44
N LYS A 64 -12.62 -6.36 -15.28
CA LYS A 64 -12.46 -7.75 -15.74
C LYS A 64 -12.83 -8.77 -14.66
N GLY A 65 -13.37 -8.34 -13.52
CA GLY A 65 -13.75 -9.20 -12.40
C GLY A 65 -12.62 -9.50 -11.41
N GLY A 66 -11.51 -8.75 -11.46
CA GLY A 66 -10.45 -8.84 -10.47
C GLY A 66 -10.87 -8.34 -9.08
N SER A 67 -10.16 -8.77 -8.03
CA SER A 67 -10.50 -8.47 -6.62
C SER A 67 -9.44 -7.60 -5.94
N LEU A 68 -9.90 -6.63 -5.13
CA LEU A 68 -9.04 -5.85 -4.25
C LEU A 68 -8.49 -6.65 -3.07
N ASP A 69 -9.15 -7.75 -2.68
CA ASP A 69 -8.79 -8.52 -1.49
C ASP A 69 -7.36 -9.08 -1.59
N GLN A 70 -6.99 -9.56 -2.79
CA GLN A 70 -5.63 -10.03 -3.04
C GLN A 70 -4.60 -8.90 -2.90
N MET A 71 -4.94 -7.70 -3.37
CA MET A 71 -4.05 -6.54 -3.26
C MET A 71 -3.88 -6.12 -1.80
N LEU A 72 -4.98 -6.11 -1.04
CA LEU A 72 -4.96 -5.82 0.39
C LEU A 72 -4.14 -6.84 1.17
N GLN A 73 -4.25 -8.12 0.84
CA GLN A 73 -3.42 -9.16 1.46
C GLN A 73 -1.93 -8.93 1.20
N GLU A 74 -1.55 -8.56 -0.03
CA GLU A 74 -0.16 -8.26 -0.37
C GLU A 74 0.36 -6.99 0.33
N ILE A 75 -0.48 -5.96 0.44
CA ILE A 75 -0.17 -4.75 1.21
C ILE A 75 0.04 -5.09 2.69
N ASN A 76 -0.88 -5.85 3.29
CA ASN A 76 -0.76 -6.26 4.68
C ASN A 76 0.53 -7.05 4.94
N LYS A 77 0.89 -7.99 4.05
CA LYS A 77 2.16 -8.71 4.14
C LYS A 77 3.37 -7.79 4.06
N ALA A 78 3.34 -6.78 3.18
CA ALA A 78 4.43 -5.81 3.07
C ALA A 78 4.57 -4.96 4.34
N VAL A 79 3.44 -4.54 4.92
CA VAL A 79 3.39 -3.79 6.19
C VAL A 79 3.92 -4.66 7.34
N GLU A 80 3.44 -5.89 7.50
CA GLU A 80 3.89 -6.83 8.54
C GLU A 80 5.37 -7.23 8.39
N GLY A 81 5.83 -7.34 7.14
CA GLY A 81 7.20 -7.64 6.78
C GLY A 81 8.16 -6.47 6.89
N SER A 82 7.67 -5.23 7.02
CA SER A 82 8.53 -4.05 7.09
C SER A 82 9.26 -3.93 8.44
N GLY A 83 10.54 -3.57 8.40
CA GLY A 83 11.30 -3.22 9.60
C GLY A 83 10.78 -1.96 10.29
N PHE A 84 10.30 -0.99 9.51
CA PHE A 84 9.75 0.27 10.01
C PHE A 84 8.51 0.04 10.88
N PHE A 85 7.50 -0.67 10.36
CA PHE A 85 6.26 -0.94 11.09
C PHE A 85 6.47 -1.85 12.30
N ARG A 86 7.41 -2.80 12.21
CA ARG A 86 7.82 -3.62 13.37
C ARG A 86 8.45 -2.75 14.47
N GLY A 87 9.29 -1.79 14.10
CA GLY A 87 9.88 -0.83 15.05
C GLY A 87 8.84 0.09 15.70
N LEU A 88 7.86 0.57 14.93
CA LEU A 88 6.75 1.39 15.46
C LEU A 88 5.91 0.62 16.48
N SER A 89 5.54 -0.62 16.16
CA SER A 89 4.70 -1.47 17.03
C SER A 89 5.37 -1.79 18.38
N GLN A 90 6.71 -1.91 18.40
CA GLN A 90 7.47 -2.11 19.62
C GLN A 90 7.61 -0.82 20.45
N SER A 91 7.62 0.33 19.79
CA SER A 91 7.77 1.64 20.43
C SER A 91 6.48 2.08 21.12
N THR A 92 5.31 1.78 20.54
CA THR A 92 3.99 2.04 21.15
C THR A 92 3.71 1.16 22.37
N GLN A 93 4.22 -0.07 22.41
CA GLN A 93 4.12 -0.93 23.61
C GLN A 93 4.95 -0.42 24.79
N LYS A 94 6.11 0.20 24.54
CA LYS A 94 6.98 0.71 25.61
C LYS A 94 6.52 2.02 26.25
N SER A 95 5.66 2.81 25.58
CA SER A 95 5.20 4.10 26.10
C SER A 95 3.95 4.02 26.99
N ASN A 96 3.34 2.84 27.11
CA ASN A 96 2.16 2.58 27.96
C ASN A 96 2.47 1.69 29.19
N GLY A 97 3.75 1.58 29.57
CA GLY A 97 4.23 0.81 30.72
C GLY A 97 4.83 1.68 31.82
#